data_AF-A0A424YAM5-F1
#
_entry.id   AF-A0A424YAM5-F1
#
_cell.length_a   1.000
_cell.length_b   1.000
_cell.length_c   1.000
_cell.angle_alpha   90.00
_cell.angle_beta   90.00
_cell.angle_gamma   90.00
#
_symmetry.space_group_name_H-M   'P 1'
#
loop_
_entity.id
_entity.type
_entity.pdbx_description
1 polymer ?
#
loop_
_entity_poly.entity_id
_entity_poly.type
_entity_poly.pdbx_seq_one_letter_code
_entity_poly.pdbx_strand_id
1 'polypeptide(L)'
;MAKTGESIVKNYLEGKGLRVLKIPERDIKTPDFEVFHEEELLFYLEEKTLEPKPFKGKGIDPLYNSIAKHLYEATRQFKGINPDKNVFNVLSFTNKDPARSVNDLFITLTGFVVTPKGKMRWIPNMKRLEKDLFLIDLYLWFDQDHLTGYIWEEVDSHQEEKIGKILGL
;
A
#
# COMPACT_ATOMS: atom_id res chain seq x y z
N MET A 1 -10.71 12.47 18.92
CA MET A 1 -11.14 11.35 18.04
C MET A 1 -9.90 10.78 17.39
N ALA A 2 -9.78 9.45 17.28
CA ALA A 2 -8.66 8.86 16.52
C ALA A 2 -8.80 9.24 15.05
N LYS A 3 -7.69 9.62 14.40
CA LYS A 3 -7.67 9.89 12.95
C LYS A 3 -7.94 8.58 12.19
N THR A 4 -8.70 8.66 11.09
CA THR A 4 -8.84 7.53 10.15
C THR A 4 -7.58 7.39 9.30
N GLY A 5 -7.30 6.19 8.77
CA GLY A 5 -6.16 5.98 7.88
C GLY A 5 -6.18 6.91 6.67
N GLU A 6 -7.33 7.01 5.99
CA GLU A 6 -7.56 8.00 4.94
C GLU A 6 -7.15 9.43 5.35
N SER A 7 -7.53 9.89 6.54
CA SER A 7 -7.17 11.23 7.02
C SER A 7 -5.68 11.38 7.30
N ILE A 8 -5.01 10.32 7.75
CA ILE A 8 -3.57 10.31 7.99
C ILE A 8 -2.83 10.47 6.66
N VAL A 9 -3.16 9.63 5.68
CA VAL A 9 -2.52 9.63 4.37
C VAL A 9 -2.79 10.94 3.64
N LYS A 10 -4.04 11.43 3.69
CA LYS A 10 -4.41 12.73 3.11
C LYS A 10 -3.57 13.87 3.70
N ASN A 11 -3.48 13.96 5.04
CA ASN A 11 -2.70 15.00 5.71
C ASN A 11 -1.21 14.92 5.37
N TYR A 12 -0.66 13.70 5.26
CA TYR A 12 0.73 13.50 4.85
C TYR A 12 0.98 14.08 3.45
N LEU A 13 0.14 13.72 2.47
CA LEU A 13 0.28 14.16 1.08
C LEU A 13 0.04 15.66 0.92
N GLU A 14 -0.98 16.21 1.58
CA GLU A 14 -1.23 17.66 1.57
C GLU A 14 -0.08 18.43 2.23
N GLY A 15 0.55 17.86 3.28
CA GLY A 15 1.78 18.39 3.88
C GLY A 15 2.99 18.38 2.94
N LYS A 16 2.96 17.59 1.86
CA LYS A 16 3.96 17.58 0.78
C LYS A 16 3.61 18.54 -0.37
N GLY A 17 2.56 19.35 -0.22
CA GLY A 17 2.10 20.28 -1.24
C GLY A 17 1.24 19.64 -2.34
N LEU A 18 0.76 18.41 -2.12
CA LEU A 18 -0.11 17.73 -3.07
C LEU A 18 -1.58 18.08 -2.82
N ARG A 19 -2.37 18.12 -3.90
CA ARG A 19 -3.82 18.27 -3.82
C ARG A 19 -4.48 16.90 -3.87
N VAL A 20 -5.16 16.52 -2.80
CA VAL A 20 -5.78 15.19 -2.63
C VAL A 20 -7.29 15.31 -2.72
N LEU A 21 -7.89 14.71 -3.76
CA LEU A 21 -9.34 14.74 -4.01
C LEU A 21 -9.94 13.34 -3.79
N LYS A 22 -10.97 13.22 -2.94
CA LYS A 22 -11.71 11.97 -2.77
C LYS A 22 -12.49 11.66 -4.04
N ILE A 23 -12.36 10.45 -4.56
CA ILE A 23 -13.16 9.98 -5.69
C ILE A 23 -14.59 9.73 -5.19
N PRO A 24 -15.63 10.30 -5.83
CA PRO A 24 -17.01 10.02 -5.46
C PRO A 24 -17.35 8.54 -5.61
N GLU A 25 -18.16 8.01 -4.70
CA GLU A 25 -18.66 6.65 -4.80
C GLU A 25 -19.47 6.45 -6.10
N ARG A 26 -19.27 5.29 -6.74
CA ARG A 26 -19.93 4.90 -8.00
C ARG A 26 -20.32 3.42 -7.93
N ASP A 27 -21.10 2.97 -8.91
CA ASP A 27 -21.45 1.54 -9.06
C ASP A 27 -20.27 0.64 -9.41
N ILE A 28 -19.10 1.23 -9.70
CA ILE A 28 -17.84 0.54 -9.96
C ILE A 28 -16.92 0.64 -8.73
N LYS A 29 -15.97 -0.29 -8.63
CA LYS A 29 -14.90 -0.18 -7.63
C LYS A 29 -13.97 0.96 -8.01
N THR A 30 -13.70 1.85 -7.06
CA THR A 30 -12.82 3.00 -7.23
C THR A 30 -11.76 3.00 -6.14
N PRO A 31 -10.56 3.54 -6.42
CA PRO A 31 -9.65 3.91 -5.36
C PRO A 31 -10.23 5.07 -4.55
N ASP A 32 -9.63 5.36 -3.41
CA ASP A 32 -10.07 6.44 -2.53
C ASP A 32 -9.83 7.84 -3.10
N PHE A 33 -8.65 8.08 -3.69
CA PHE A 33 -8.21 9.43 -4.03
C PHE A 33 -7.58 9.56 -5.42
N GLU A 34 -7.74 10.74 -5.99
CA GLU A 34 -6.89 11.32 -7.03
C GLU A 34 -5.90 12.29 -6.38
N VAL A 35 -4.62 12.15 -6.70
CA VAL A 35 -3.55 12.97 -6.11
C VAL A 35 -2.82 13.75 -7.18
N PHE A 36 -2.86 15.07 -7.05
CA PHE A 36 -2.32 16.02 -8.01
C PHE A 36 -1.11 16.76 -7.45
N HIS A 37 -0.14 17.04 -8.32
CA HIS A 37 0.88 18.04 -8.09
C HIS A 37 0.65 19.17 -9.09
N GLU A 38 0.33 20.35 -8.57
CA GLU A 38 -0.22 21.46 -9.37
C GLU A 38 -1.50 21.02 -10.11
N GLU A 39 -1.46 20.93 -11.44
CA GLU A 39 -2.58 20.50 -12.30
C GLU A 39 -2.38 19.10 -12.89
N GLU A 40 -1.24 18.46 -12.64
CA GLU A 40 -0.92 17.13 -13.15
C GLU A 40 -1.44 16.05 -12.17
N LEU A 41 -2.28 15.14 -12.66
CA LEU A 41 -2.63 13.93 -11.92
C LEU A 41 -1.39 13.04 -11.81
N LEU A 42 -0.82 12.92 -10.61
CA LEU A 42 0.37 12.11 -10.40
C LEU A 42 0.02 10.64 -10.20
N PHE A 43 -0.96 10.36 -9.34
CA PHE A 43 -1.35 8.99 -9.02
C PHE A 43 -2.77 8.89 -8.47
N TYR A 44 -3.33 7.68 -8.62
CA TYR A 44 -4.47 7.23 -7.84
C TYR A 44 -3.98 6.60 -6.53
N LEU A 45 -4.70 6.82 -5.44
CA LEU A 45 -4.34 6.26 -4.14
C LEU A 45 -5.50 5.51 -3.48
N GLU A 46 -5.19 4.33 -2.98
CA GLU A 46 -6.06 3.55 -2.09
C GLU A 46 -5.44 3.48 -0.69
N GLU A 47 -6.26 3.62 0.35
CA GLU A 47 -5.86 3.45 1.75
C GLU A 47 -6.45 2.18 2.35
N LYS A 48 -5.61 1.44 3.10
CA LYS A 48 -6.03 0.25 3.84
C LYS A 48 -5.51 0.31 5.26
N THR A 49 -6.43 0.41 6.21
CA THR A 49 -6.09 0.37 7.63
C THR A 49 -5.95 -1.08 8.12
N LEU A 50 -4.81 -1.41 8.74
CA LEU A 50 -4.57 -2.69 9.40
C LEU A 50 -4.86 -2.58 10.89
N GLU A 51 -5.91 -3.28 11.32
CA GLU A 51 -6.27 -3.38 12.73
C GLU A 51 -5.46 -4.49 13.44
N PRO A 52 -5.12 -4.30 14.73
CA PRO A 52 -4.42 -5.32 15.50
C PRO A 52 -5.22 -6.63 15.55
N LYS A 53 -4.56 -7.74 15.20
CA LYS A 53 -5.16 -9.07 15.26
C LYS A 53 -4.37 -9.95 16.22
N PRO A 54 -5.04 -10.60 17.20
CA PRO A 54 -4.34 -11.49 18.13
C PRO A 54 -3.82 -12.72 17.39
N PHE A 55 -2.50 -12.92 17.41
CA PHE A 55 -1.87 -14.13 16.90
C PHE A 55 -1.55 -15.08 18.05
N LYS A 56 -2.14 -16.29 18.03
CA LYS A 56 -1.97 -17.31 19.09
C LYS A 56 -0.81 -18.28 18.82
N GLY A 57 0.07 -17.97 17.88
CA GLY A 57 1.31 -18.73 17.62
C GLY A 57 1.15 -20.06 16.87
N LYS A 58 -0.07 -20.45 16.46
CA LYS A 58 -0.31 -21.65 15.64
C LYS A 58 -0.70 -21.25 14.22
N GLY A 59 0.03 -21.75 13.23
CA GLY A 59 -0.25 -21.54 11.81
C GLY A 59 0.38 -20.27 11.23
N ILE A 60 -0.05 -19.89 10.03
CA ILE A 60 0.36 -18.66 9.36
C ILE A 60 -0.28 -17.48 10.09
N ASP A 61 0.50 -16.42 10.30
CA ASP A 61 -0.02 -15.20 10.91
C ASP A 61 -1.24 -14.66 10.14
N PRO A 62 -2.41 -14.48 10.80
CA PRO A 62 -3.60 -13.92 10.17
C PRO A 62 -3.38 -12.54 9.53
N LEU A 63 -2.34 -11.80 9.95
CA LEU A 63 -1.96 -10.55 9.32
C LEU A 63 -1.65 -10.72 7.83
N TYR A 64 -0.88 -11.74 7.45
CA TYR A 64 -0.51 -11.95 6.04
C TYR A 64 -1.75 -12.18 5.17
N ASN A 65 -2.76 -12.88 5.69
CA ASN A 65 -4.05 -13.01 5.03
C ASN A 65 -4.81 -11.68 4.94
N SER A 66 -4.66 -10.80 5.94
CA SER A 66 -5.25 -9.45 5.92
C SER A 66 -4.60 -8.57 4.86
N ILE A 67 -3.27 -8.53 4.83
CA ILE A 67 -2.50 -7.77 3.83
C ILE A 67 -2.82 -8.32 2.43
N ALA A 68 -2.78 -9.63 2.22
CA ALA A 68 -3.11 -10.25 0.94
C ALA A 68 -4.55 -9.94 0.48
N LYS A 69 -5.52 -9.93 1.40
CA LYS A 69 -6.90 -9.52 1.09
C LYS A 69 -6.96 -8.06 0.66
N HIS A 70 -6.29 -7.17 1.39
CA HIS A 70 -6.26 -5.74 1.07
C HIS A 70 -5.58 -5.45 -0.27
N LEU A 71 -4.48 -6.15 -0.57
CA LEU A 71 -3.83 -6.12 -1.87
C LEU A 71 -4.82 -6.51 -2.97
N TYR A 72 -5.51 -7.64 -2.82
CA TYR A 72 -6.50 -8.09 -3.80
C TYR A 72 -7.69 -7.12 -3.98
N GLU A 73 -8.15 -6.48 -2.91
CA GLU A 73 -9.22 -5.48 -2.98
C GLU A 73 -8.75 -4.21 -3.70
N ALA A 74 -7.56 -3.72 -3.35
CA ALA A 74 -6.95 -2.54 -3.96
C ALA A 74 -6.73 -2.73 -5.46
N THR A 75 -6.24 -3.89 -5.91
CA THR A 75 -6.05 -4.14 -7.35
C THR A 75 -7.38 -4.09 -8.11
N ARG A 76 -8.49 -4.54 -7.52
CA ARG A 76 -9.83 -4.41 -8.14
C ARG A 76 -10.32 -2.97 -8.20
N GLN A 77 -9.97 -2.15 -7.22
CA GLN A 77 -10.27 -0.72 -7.19
C GLN A 77 -9.49 0.03 -8.25
N PHE A 78 -8.18 -0.22 -8.36
CA PHE A 78 -7.36 0.33 -9.44
C PHE A 78 -7.84 -0.13 -10.82
N LYS A 79 -8.16 -1.43 -11.02
CA LYS A 79 -8.71 -1.92 -12.29
C LYS A 79 -10.00 -1.20 -12.72
N GLY A 80 -10.80 -0.71 -11.78
CA GLY A 80 -12.04 -0.01 -12.09
C GLY A 80 -11.82 1.39 -12.68
N ILE A 81 -10.69 2.04 -12.40
CA ILE A 81 -10.41 3.42 -12.80
C ILE A 81 -9.19 3.54 -13.73
N ASN A 82 -8.13 2.79 -13.46
CA ASN A 82 -6.85 2.84 -14.16
C ASN A 82 -6.37 1.42 -14.55
N PRO A 83 -7.15 0.66 -15.35
CA PRO A 83 -6.84 -0.74 -15.70
C PRO A 83 -5.55 -0.90 -16.52
N ASP A 84 -5.22 0.10 -17.34
CA ASP A 84 -4.05 0.08 -18.22
C ASP A 84 -2.80 0.70 -17.57
N LYS A 85 -2.90 1.14 -16.31
CA LYS A 85 -1.78 1.73 -15.54
C LYS A 85 -1.13 2.93 -16.25
N ASN A 86 -1.94 3.78 -16.90
CA ASN A 86 -1.46 5.00 -17.58
C ASN A 86 -0.98 6.07 -16.60
N VAL A 87 -1.43 5.97 -15.35
CA VAL A 87 -1.10 6.81 -14.21
C VAL A 87 -0.60 5.90 -13.08
N PHE A 88 0.22 6.40 -12.16
CA PHE A 88 0.69 5.61 -11.02
C PHE A 88 -0.48 5.19 -10.11
N ASN A 89 -0.38 4.00 -9.55
CA ASN A 89 -1.28 3.52 -8.50
C ASN A 89 -0.49 3.32 -7.21
N VAL A 90 -0.88 4.03 -6.17
CA VAL A 90 -0.22 3.98 -4.86
C VAL A 90 -1.15 3.31 -3.85
N LEU A 91 -0.67 2.25 -3.19
CA LEU A 91 -1.38 1.63 -2.08
C LEU A 91 -0.74 2.05 -0.76
N SER A 92 -1.52 2.66 0.11
CA SER A 92 -1.09 3.01 1.46
C SER A 92 -1.68 2.08 2.49
N PHE A 93 -0.85 1.65 3.45
CA PHE A 93 -1.28 0.92 4.63
C PHE A 93 -1.12 1.79 5.87
N THR A 94 -2.20 1.93 6.64
CA THR A 94 -2.14 2.53 7.99
C THR A 94 -2.14 1.43 9.02
N ASN A 95 -0.98 1.11 9.58
CA ASN A 95 -0.81 0.08 10.58
C ASN A 95 -1.06 0.61 11.99
N LYS A 96 -1.98 -0.05 12.71
CA LYS A 96 -2.28 0.24 14.12
C LYS A 96 -1.65 -0.76 15.09
N ASP A 97 -0.98 -1.81 14.58
CA ASP A 97 -0.31 -2.82 15.39
C ASP A 97 1.21 -2.52 15.48
N PRO A 98 1.73 -2.07 16.63
CA PRO A 98 3.14 -1.66 16.76
C PRO A 98 4.13 -2.82 16.60
N ALA A 99 3.66 -4.07 16.60
CA ALA A 99 4.51 -5.23 16.36
C ALA A 99 4.79 -5.47 14.86
N ARG A 100 4.18 -4.68 13.97
CA ARG A 100 4.22 -4.86 12.52
C ARG A 100 5.02 -3.78 11.84
N SER A 101 5.54 -4.11 10.67
CA SER A 101 6.35 -3.19 9.88
C SER A 101 6.19 -3.46 8.39
N VAL A 102 6.78 -2.59 7.57
CA VAL A 102 6.89 -2.78 6.12
C VAL A 102 7.48 -4.15 5.73
N ASN A 103 8.26 -4.80 6.60
CA ASN A 103 8.75 -6.16 6.35
C ASN A 103 7.61 -7.19 6.26
N ASP A 104 6.51 -7.03 6.99
CA ASP A 104 5.34 -7.92 6.89
C ASP A 104 4.67 -7.80 5.52
N LEU A 105 4.65 -6.59 4.95
CA LEU A 105 4.22 -6.36 3.58
C LEU A 105 5.19 -7.02 2.60
N PHE A 106 6.50 -6.82 2.74
CA PHE A 106 7.51 -7.46 1.89
C PHE A 106 7.40 -8.99 1.91
N ILE A 107 7.23 -9.58 3.10
CA ILE A 107 7.00 -11.03 3.26
C ILE A 107 5.73 -11.42 2.49
N THR A 108 4.64 -10.65 2.62
CA THR A 108 3.37 -10.92 1.92
C THR A 108 3.50 -10.85 0.40
N LEU A 109 4.21 -9.85 -0.12
CA LEU A 109 4.43 -9.66 -1.56
C LEU A 109 5.30 -10.78 -2.15
N THR A 110 6.35 -11.19 -1.43
CA THR A 110 7.35 -12.13 -1.94
C THR A 110 7.02 -13.60 -1.65
N GLY A 111 6.26 -13.87 -0.59
CA GLY A 111 6.09 -15.23 -0.06
C GLY A 111 7.32 -15.76 0.70
N PHE A 112 8.33 -14.91 0.93
CA PHE A 112 9.59 -15.30 1.55
C PHE A 112 9.77 -14.61 2.91
N VAL A 113 10.37 -15.34 3.85
CA VAL A 113 10.77 -14.80 5.16
C VAL A 113 12.22 -15.17 5.45
N VAL A 114 12.95 -14.26 6.07
CA VAL A 114 14.28 -14.52 6.63
C VAL A 114 14.11 -15.00 8.06
N THR A 115 14.48 -16.25 8.33
CA THR A 115 14.43 -16.83 9.67
C THR A 115 15.46 -16.17 10.61
N PRO A 116 15.32 -16.30 11.95
CA PRO A 116 16.31 -15.80 12.90
C PRO A 116 17.74 -16.36 12.70
N LYS A 117 17.89 -17.46 11.95
CA LYS A 117 19.17 -18.05 11.58
C LYS A 117 19.72 -17.53 10.23
N GLY A 118 19.14 -16.46 9.69
CA GLY A 118 19.54 -15.87 8.41
C GLY A 118 19.16 -16.68 7.17
N LYS A 119 18.32 -17.72 7.30
CA LYS A 119 17.90 -18.54 6.15
C LYS A 119 16.61 -18.00 5.54
N MET A 120 16.60 -17.82 4.24
CA MET A 120 15.38 -17.55 3.47
C MET A 120 14.51 -18.82 3.41
N ARG A 121 13.22 -18.66 3.68
CA ARG A 121 12.22 -19.73 3.58
C ARG A 121 10.98 -19.25 2.86
N TRP A 122 10.46 -20.11 1.99
CA TRP A 122 9.14 -19.93 1.40
C TRP A 122 8.05 -20.24 2.43
N ILE A 123 6.98 -19.46 2.44
CA ILE A 123 5.80 -19.66 3.27
C ILE A 123 4.72 -20.37 2.43
N PRO A 124 4.41 -21.65 2.73
CA PRO A 124 3.37 -22.38 2.00
C PRO A 124 2.00 -21.72 2.11
N ASN A 125 1.18 -21.81 1.06
CA ASN A 125 -0.18 -21.24 0.99
C ASN A 125 -0.27 -19.70 0.98
N MET A 126 0.84 -18.99 0.90
CA MET A 126 0.81 -17.59 0.45
C MET A 126 0.33 -17.59 -1.00
N LYS A 127 -0.86 -17.05 -1.23
CA LYS A 127 -1.38 -16.82 -2.58
C LYS A 127 -0.47 -15.79 -3.22
N ARG A 128 0.47 -16.23 -4.05
CA ARG A 128 1.31 -15.33 -4.81
C ARG A 128 0.36 -14.55 -5.73
N LEU A 129 0.19 -13.26 -5.47
CA LEU A 129 -0.66 -12.38 -6.28
C LEU A 129 0.16 -12.00 -7.53
N GLU A 130 0.46 -12.98 -8.39
CA GLU A 130 1.54 -12.86 -9.36
C GLU A 130 1.27 -11.91 -10.54
N LYS A 131 0.02 -11.55 -10.84
CA LYS A 131 -0.30 -10.72 -12.01
C LYS A 131 -0.96 -9.39 -11.68
N ASP A 132 -1.76 -9.38 -10.62
CA ASP A 132 -2.55 -8.20 -10.28
C ASP A 132 -1.76 -7.19 -9.44
N LEU A 133 -0.69 -7.61 -8.75
CA LEU A 133 0.17 -6.70 -7.98
C LEU A 133 0.96 -5.74 -8.85
N PHE A 134 1.26 -6.09 -10.10
CA PHE A 134 1.92 -5.19 -11.06
C PHE A 134 1.11 -3.93 -11.35
N LEU A 135 -0.18 -3.93 -10.98
CA LEU A 135 -1.01 -2.75 -11.10
C LEU A 135 -0.67 -1.69 -10.04
N ILE A 136 0.07 -2.03 -8.98
CA ILE A 136 0.46 -1.11 -7.89
C ILE A 136 1.94 -0.78 -8.06
N ASP A 137 2.25 0.51 -8.15
CA ASP A 137 3.62 1.02 -8.37
C ASP A 137 4.39 1.22 -7.07
N LEU A 138 3.68 1.70 -6.05
CA LEU A 138 4.28 2.13 -4.79
C LEU A 138 3.39 1.70 -3.63
N TYR A 139 4.03 1.09 -2.65
CA TYR A 139 3.42 0.80 -1.37
C TYR A 139 3.97 1.76 -0.32
N LEU A 140 3.08 2.44 0.39
CA LEU A 140 3.43 3.29 1.52
C LEU A 140 3.00 2.61 2.82
N TRP A 141 3.88 2.58 3.82
CA TRP A 141 3.60 1.99 5.12
C TRP A 141 3.67 3.06 6.20
N PHE A 142 2.52 3.33 6.81
CA PHE A 142 2.38 4.24 7.93
C PHE A 142 2.25 3.43 9.21
N ASP A 143 3.08 3.70 10.21
CA ASP A 143 2.84 3.26 11.57
C ASP A 143 2.16 4.38 12.33
N GLN A 144 0.92 4.14 12.74
CA GLN A 144 0.02 5.16 13.25
C GLN A 144 -0.12 6.31 12.23
N ASP A 145 0.46 7.47 12.50
CA ASP A 145 0.38 8.67 11.65
C ASP A 145 1.69 9.06 10.96
N HIS A 146 2.73 8.21 11.03
CA HIS A 146 4.04 8.47 10.45
C HIS A 146 4.36 7.48 9.34
N LEU A 147 4.84 7.97 8.20
CA LEU A 147 5.42 7.10 7.17
C LEU A 147 6.72 6.49 7.70
N THR A 148 6.79 5.16 7.78
CA THR A 148 7.96 4.44 8.32
C THR A 148 8.60 3.49 7.31
N GLY A 149 7.94 3.23 6.18
CA GLY A 149 8.54 2.43 5.11
C GLY A 149 7.79 2.58 3.79
N TYR A 150 8.45 2.15 2.73
CA TYR A 150 7.87 2.08 1.40
C TYR A 150 8.51 0.94 0.60
N ILE A 151 7.81 0.48 -0.43
CA ILE A 151 8.30 -0.52 -1.38
C ILE A 151 7.90 -0.05 -2.78
N TRP A 152 8.89 0.07 -3.68
CA TRP A 152 8.65 0.27 -5.10
C TRP A 152 8.46 -1.08 -5.80
N GLU A 153 7.52 -1.13 -6.72
CA GLU A 153 7.48 -2.13 -7.79
C GLU A 153 8.50 -1.73 -8.88
N GLU A 154 8.85 -2.59 -9.85
CA GLU A 154 9.77 -2.21 -10.93
C GLU A 154 9.17 -1.09 -11.80
N VAL A 155 9.45 0.16 -11.43
CA VAL A 155 8.99 1.38 -12.11
C VAL A 155 10.11 2.03 -12.91
N ASP A 156 9.74 2.92 -13.84
CA ASP A 156 10.73 3.73 -14.55
C ASP A 156 11.50 4.63 -13.57
N SER A 157 12.83 4.55 -13.61
CA SER A 157 13.73 5.26 -12.69
C SER A 157 13.53 6.78 -12.63
N HIS A 158 13.07 7.41 -13.72
CA HIS A 158 12.81 8.85 -13.73
C HIS A 158 11.53 9.21 -12.97
N GLN A 159 10.50 8.37 -13.06
CA GLN A 159 9.26 8.58 -12.32
C GLN A 159 9.42 8.23 -10.84
N GLU A 160 10.22 7.21 -10.53
CA GLU A 160 10.64 6.91 -9.15
C GLU A 160 11.32 8.13 -8.51
N GLU A 161 12.28 8.75 -9.20
CA GLU A 161 12.98 9.94 -8.69
C GLU A 161 12.03 11.14 -8.51
N LYS A 162 11.15 11.39 -9.50
CA LYS A 162 10.16 12.50 -9.43
C LYS A 162 9.23 12.32 -8.22
N ILE A 163 8.58 11.17 -8.11
CA ILE A 163 7.59 10.91 -7.05
C ILE A 163 8.31 10.79 -5.69
N GLY A 164 9.45 10.10 -5.64
CA GLY A 164 10.27 9.96 -4.43
C GLY A 164 10.69 11.31 -3.87
N LYS A 165 11.13 12.25 -4.71
CA LYS A 165 11.49 13.60 -4.26
C LYS A 165 10.30 14.38 -3.72
N ILE A 166 9.14 14.32 -4.40
CA ILE A 166 7.91 15.01 -3.98
C ILE A 166 7.43 14.47 -2.63
N LEU A 167 7.41 13.14 -2.49
CA LEU A 167 6.97 12.48 -1.26
C LEU A 167 8.05 12.53 -0.17
N GLY A 168 9.31 12.77 -0.49
CA GLY A 168 10.44 12.72 0.45
C GLY A 168 10.73 11.29 0.92
N LEU A 169 10.78 10.35 -0.03
CA LEU A 169 11.14 8.95 0.16
C LEU A 169 12.65 8.74 0.06
#